data_AF-A0A2V6F226-F1
#
_entry.id   AF-A0A2V6F226-F1
#
_cell.length_a   1.000
_cell.length_b   1.000
_cell.length_c   1.000
_cell.angle_alpha   90.00
_cell.angle_beta   90.00
_cell.angle_gamma   90.00
#
_symmetry.space_group_name_H-M   'P 1'
#
loop_
_entity.id
_entity.type
_entity.pdbx_description
1 polymer ?
#
loop_
_entity_poly.entity_id
_entity_poly.type
_entity_poly.pdbx_seq_one_letter_code
_entity_poly.pdbx_strand_id
1 'polypeptide(L)'
;AWMFGHPGKKLLFMGGEFGQWREWNHGASLDWGMQQSPLHDGVRRLVQHLNYLYKSEPALWDQDDTYEGFEWIDFHDAENSVVAWMRKSREGEVIVFIVNATPVVRYQYRIGVPGTGYYREIINTDAETYGGGNVGNLGGITATDEPWQGREHSLYVNLPPLATVALKKEKLAN
;
A
#
# COMPACT_ATOMS: atom_id res chain seq x y z
N ALA A 1 3.10 0.22 5.54
CA ALA A 1 2.87 0.52 4.10
C ALA A 1 2.45 1.97 3.85
N TRP A 2 1.51 2.55 4.62
CA TRP A 2 1.15 4.00 4.55
C TRP A 2 2.38 4.91 4.38
N MET A 3 3.34 4.82 5.32
CA MET A 3 4.57 5.63 5.30
C MET A 3 5.33 5.55 3.97
N PHE A 4 5.35 4.38 3.32
CA PHE A 4 6.03 4.16 2.05
C PHE A 4 5.23 4.72 0.86
N GLY A 5 3.90 4.66 0.91
CA GLY A 5 3.00 5.20 -0.11
C GLY A 5 2.79 6.72 -0.04
N HIS A 6 2.92 7.33 1.14
CA HIS A 6 2.80 8.77 1.33
C HIS A 6 4.01 9.52 0.72
N PRO A 7 3.87 10.75 0.20
CA PRO A 7 5.02 11.55 -0.26
C PRO A 7 6.08 11.77 0.83
N GLY A 8 7.34 11.86 0.41
CA GLY A 8 8.51 12.15 1.25
C GLY A 8 9.44 10.96 1.44
N LYS A 9 10.71 11.20 1.81
CA LYS A 9 11.72 10.13 1.96
C LYS A 9 11.51 9.31 3.23
N LYS A 10 12.04 8.08 3.26
CA LYS A 10 11.73 7.07 4.28
C LYS A 10 12.90 6.88 5.24
N LEU A 11 12.60 6.84 6.54
CA LEU A 11 13.56 6.50 7.59
C LEU A 11 12.85 5.60 8.62
N LEU A 12 13.41 4.42 8.87
CA LEU A 12 12.95 3.48 9.89
C LEU A 12 14.16 3.10 10.76
N PHE A 13 14.03 3.24 12.07
CA PHE A 13 15.12 2.93 13.00
C PHE A 13 15.26 1.41 13.20
N MET A 14 16.49 0.97 13.46
CA MET A 14 16.82 -0.45 13.61
C MET A 14 15.99 -1.13 14.71
N GLY A 15 15.55 -2.35 14.45
CA GLY A 15 14.58 -3.08 15.27
C GLY A 15 13.13 -2.91 14.78
N GLY A 16 12.80 -1.79 14.15
CA GLY A 16 11.48 -1.54 13.59
C GLY A 16 11.15 -2.45 12.40
N GLU A 17 12.17 -2.87 11.65
CA GLU A 17 12.02 -3.68 10.44
C GLU A 17 11.58 -5.12 10.70
N PHE A 18 11.72 -5.62 11.93
CA PHE A 18 11.21 -6.94 12.34
C PHE A 18 10.30 -6.86 13.56
N GLY A 19 9.85 -5.65 13.93
CA GLY A 19 8.92 -5.42 15.03
C GLY A 19 9.45 -5.86 16.39
N GLN A 20 10.65 -5.41 16.77
CA GLN A 20 11.19 -5.67 18.12
C GLN A 20 10.19 -5.22 19.20
N TRP A 21 9.92 -6.07 20.19
CA TRP A 21 8.95 -5.76 21.25
C TRP A 21 9.48 -4.81 22.31
N ARG A 22 10.73 -5.03 22.73
CA ARG A 22 11.36 -4.20 23.75
C ARG A 22 11.77 -2.87 23.16
N GLU A 23 11.67 -1.82 23.97
CA GLU A 23 12.27 -0.54 23.66
C GLU A 23 13.76 -0.70 23.34
N TRP A 24 14.25 0.18 22.47
CA TRP A 24 15.67 0.18 22.13
C TRP A 24 16.52 0.52 23.35
N ASN A 25 17.56 -0.28 23.58
CA ASN A 25 18.51 -0.09 24.65
C ASN A 25 19.92 0.03 24.07
N HIS A 26 20.54 1.21 24.18
CA HIS A 26 21.90 1.45 23.70
C HIS A 26 22.98 0.58 24.37
N GLY A 27 22.72 0.04 25.56
CA GLY A 27 23.61 -0.86 26.29
C GLY A 27 23.45 -2.34 25.95
N ALA A 28 22.56 -2.70 25.01
CA ALA A 28 22.31 -4.07 24.60
C ALA A 28 22.24 -4.20 23.07
N SER A 29 22.43 -5.42 22.55
CA SER A 29 22.14 -5.70 21.14
C SER A 29 20.63 -5.71 20.89
N LEU A 30 20.23 -5.58 19.62
CA LEU A 30 18.86 -5.87 19.21
C LEU A 30 18.48 -7.31 19.50
N ASP A 31 17.18 -7.56 19.65
CA ASP A 31 16.61 -8.88 19.96
C ASP A 31 16.56 -9.78 18.70
N TRP A 32 17.73 -10.07 18.11
CA TRP A 32 17.84 -10.79 16.84
C TRP A 32 17.15 -12.16 16.82
N GLY A 33 17.03 -12.82 17.96
CA GLY A 33 16.33 -14.10 18.11
C GLY A 33 14.84 -14.03 17.73
N MET A 34 14.20 -12.85 17.78
CA MET A 34 12.79 -12.68 17.42
C MET A 34 12.50 -13.05 15.97
N GLN A 35 13.48 -12.94 15.05
CA GLN A 35 13.29 -13.28 13.63
C GLN A 35 12.96 -14.76 13.39
N GLN A 36 13.15 -15.63 14.39
CA GLN A 36 12.76 -17.05 14.32
C GLN A 36 11.24 -17.24 14.48
N SER A 37 10.53 -16.24 15.01
CA SER A 37 9.08 -16.25 15.12
C SER A 37 8.44 -15.85 13.77
N PRO A 38 7.45 -16.61 13.26
CA PRO A 38 6.82 -16.33 11.97
C PRO A 38 6.25 -14.92 11.81
N LEU A 39 5.70 -14.33 12.87
CA LEU A 39 5.11 -12.99 12.81
C LEU A 39 6.19 -11.90 12.63
N HIS A 40 7.33 -12.04 13.29
CA HIS A 40 8.46 -11.11 13.15
C HIS A 40 9.12 -11.25 11.78
N ASP A 41 9.26 -12.49 11.26
CA ASP A 41 9.73 -12.70 9.89
C ASP A 41 8.74 -12.13 8.86
N GLY A 42 7.43 -12.20 9.13
CA GLY A 42 6.39 -11.58 8.31
C GLY A 42 6.56 -10.06 8.18
N VAL A 43 6.79 -9.36 9.29
CA VAL A 43 7.11 -7.91 9.28
C VAL A 43 8.40 -7.63 8.51
N ARG A 44 9.44 -8.44 8.71
CA ARG A 44 10.72 -8.34 7.98
C ARG A 44 10.53 -8.46 6.47
N ARG A 45 9.75 -9.46 6.03
CA ARG A 45 9.41 -9.67 4.61
C ARG A 45 8.60 -8.51 4.05
N LEU A 46 7.65 -7.99 4.83
CA LEU A 46 6.89 -6.81 4.42
C LEU A 46 7.80 -5.60 4.18
N VAL A 47 8.71 -5.30 5.12
CA VAL A 47 9.65 -4.19 4.97
C VAL A 47 10.63 -4.43 3.81
N GLN A 48 11.08 -5.66 3.59
CA GLN A 48 11.88 -6.02 2.43
C GLN A 48 11.13 -5.75 1.11
N HIS A 49 9.88 -6.19 1.00
CA HIS A 49 9.09 -5.99 -0.20
C HIS A 49 8.74 -4.50 -0.41
N LEU A 50 8.41 -3.76 0.64
CA LEU A 50 8.19 -2.32 0.56
C LEU A 50 9.44 -1.57 0.06
N ASN A 51 10.64 -1.95 0.49
CA ASN A 51 11.88 -1.39 -0.04
C ASN A 51 12.12 -1.76 -1.51
N TYR A 52 11.81 -3.00 -1.91
CA TYR A 52 11.87 -3.41 -3.31
C TYR A 52 10.95 -2.54 -4.17
N LEU A 53 9.67 -2.43 -3.80
CA LEU A 53 8.68 -1.59 -4.50
C LEU A 53 9.12 -0.13 -4.53
N TYR A 54 9.57 0.43 -3.40
CA TYR A 54 10.04 1.81 -3.35
C TYR A 54 11.18 2.07 -4.34
N LYS A 55 12.07 1.10 -4.57
CA LYS A 55 13.15 1.24 -5.56
C LYS A 55 12.70 0.97 -6.99
N SER A 56 11.77 0.04 -7.20
CA SER A 56 11.33 -0.39 -8.54
C SER A 56 10.26 0.49 -9.16
N GLU A 57 9.56 1.31 -8.34
CA GLU A 57 8.43 2.11 -8.77
C GLU A 57 8.74 3.62 -8.68
N PRO A 58 9.14 4.27 -9.79
CA PRO A 58 9.43 5.71 -9.85
C PRO A 58 8.37 6.60 -9.21
N ALA A 59 7.09 6.26 -9.40
CA ALA A 59 5.96 7.00 -8.84
C ALA A 59 6.02 7.19 -7.31
N LEU A 60 6.79 6.37 -6.59
CA LEU A 60 6.93 6.45 -5.14
C LEU A 60 7.98 7.47 -4.68
N TRP A 61 8.83 8.01 -5.58
CA TRP A 61 9.94 8.88 -5.19
C TRP A 61 10.37 9.98 -6.16
N ASP A 62 10.03 9.91 -7.45
CA ASP A 62 10.54 10.82 -8.50
C ASP A 62 9.89 12.23 -8.49
N GLN A 63 8.70 12.34 -7.88
CA GLN A 63 7.91 13.56 -7.70
C GLN A 63 7.43 13.73 -6.24
N ASP A 64 8.25 13.36 -5.26
CA ASP A 64 7.91 13.55 -3.83
C ASP A 64 7.77 15.03 -3.42
N ASP A 65 8.35 15.95 -4.22
CA ASP A 65 8.47 17.38 -3.95
C ASP A 65 7.57 18.26 -4.83
N THR A 66 6.64 17.65 -5.57
CA THR A 66 5.72 18.38 -6.46
C THR A 66 4.26 17.99 -6.22
N TYR A 67 3.32 18.86 -6.60
CA TYR A 67 1.89 18.57 -6.48
C TYR A 67 1.43 17.48 -7.45
N GLU A 68 2.11 17.33 -8.58
CA GLU A 68 1.76 16.37 -9.64
C GLU A 68 2.01 14.92 -9.20
N GLY A 69 2.93 14.68 -8.26
CA GLY A 69 3.29 13.35 -7.78
C GLY A 69 2.29 12.72 -6.82
N PHE A 70 1.31 13.47 -6.33
CA PHE A 70 0.34 13.03 -5.33
C PHE A 70 -1.05 13.61 -5.60
N GLU A 71 -2.07 12.78 -5.47
CA GLU A 71 -3.46 13.25 -5.54
C GLU A 71 -4.35 12.41 -4.63
N TRP A 72 -5.14 13.06 -3.78
CA TRP A 72 -6.17 12.36 -3.02
C TRP A 72 -7.22 11.76 -3.95
N ILE A 73 -7.67 10.54 -3.65
CA ILE A 73 -8.90 9.99 -4.23
C ILE A 73 -10.04 10.23 -3.25
N ASP A 74 -9.85 9.82 -2.00
CA ASP A 74 -10.80 10.07 -0.93
C ASP A 74 -10.11 10.08 0.43
N PHE A 75 -10.46 11.06 1.25
CA PHE A 75 -10.03 11.22 2.63
C PHE A 75 -11.20 11.59 3.56
N HIS A 76 -12.44 11.52 3.06
CA HIS A 76 -13.64 11.93 3.79
C HIS A 76 -14.36 10.76 4.46
N ASP A 77 -14.04 9.50 4.11
CA ASP A 77 -14.69 8.31 4.66
C ASP A 77 -14.20 7.97 6.08
N ALA A 78 -14.41 8.92 7.00
CA ALA A 78 -14.05 8.82 8.40
C ALA A 78 -14.86 7.73 9.12
N GLU A 79 -16.11 7.51 8.73
CA GLU A 79 -16.99 6.47 9.30
C GLU A 79 -16.39 5.07 9.11
N ASN A 80 -15.77 4.82 7.96
CA ASN A 80 -15.07 3.56 7.70
C ASN A 80 -13.58 3.61 8.01
N SER A 81 -13.04 4.78 8.33
CA SER A 81 -11.60 5.04 8.46
C SER A 81 -10.82 4.51 7.25
N VAL A 82 -11.35 4.79 6.06
CA VAL A 82 -10.73 4.46 4.78
C VAL A 82 -10.14 5.74 4.17
N VAL A 83 -8.91 5.64 3.70
CA VAL A 83 -8.23 6.72 2.99
C VAL A 83 -7.58 6.17 1.73
N ALA A 84 -7.71 6.89 0.62
CA ALA A 84 -7.17 6.50 -0.67
C ALA A 84 -6.53 7.68 -1.42
N TRP A 85 -5.41 7.41 -2.08
CA TRP A 85 -4.66 8.40 -2.87
C TRP A 85 -3.93 7.76 -4.03
N MET A 86 -3.43 8.58 -4.94
CA MET A 86 -2.55 8.19 -6.04
C MET A 86 -1.15 8.73 -5.84
N ARG A 87 -0.18 7.93 -6.27
CA ARG A 87 1.20 8.33 -6.51
C ARG A 87 1.47 8.27 -8.00
N LYS A 88 2.13 9.31 -8.54
CA LYS A 88 2.34 9.47 -9.98
C LYS A 88 3.80 9.77 -10.31
N SER A 89 4.32 9.09 -11.32
CA SER A 89 5.65 9.37 -11.87
C SER A 89 5.60 10.44 -12.96
N ARG A 90 6.77 10.99 -13.31
CA ARG A 90 6.94 11.90 -14.46
C ARG A 90 6.60 11.23 -15.79
N GLU A 91 6.79 9.91 -15.87
CA GLU A 91 6.48 9.10 -17.06
C GLU A 91 5.02 8.64 -17.13
N GLY A 92 4.17 9.10 -16.20
CA GLY A 92 2.73 8.82 -16.20
C GLY A 92 2.33 7.48 -15.57
N GLU A 93 3.26 6.75 -14.93
CA GLU A 93 2.90 5.60 -14.09
C GLU A 93 2.06 6.05 -12.89
N VAL A 94 1.05 5.25 -12.53
CA VAL A 94 0.10 5.52 -11.44
C VAL A 94 0.03 4.34 -10.50
N ILE A 95 0.16 4.60 -9.20
CA ILE A 95 -0.10 3.64 -8.13
C ILE A 95 -1.19 4.20 -7.22
N VAL A 96 -2.27 3.46 -7.07
CA VAL A 96 -3.38 3.75 -6.17
C VAL A 96 -3.10 3.08 -4.83
N PHE A 97 -3.08 3.83 -3.74
CA PHE A 97 -3.02 3.32 -2.37
C PHE A 97 -4.39 3.44 -1.72
N ILE A 98 -4.81 2.39 -1.02
CA ILE A 98 -6.04 2.36 -0.24
C ILE A 98 -5.72 1.74 1.12
N VAL A 99 -6.08 2.44 2.20
CA VAL A 99 -5.85 2.00 3.57
C VAL A 99 -7.17 1.84 4.28
N ASN A 100 -7.40 0.64 4.83
CA ASN A 100 -8.48 0.36 5.77
C ASN A 100 -7.92 0.33 7.19
N ALA A 101 -8.19 1.36 7.98
CA ALA A 101 -7.67 1.50 9.33
C ALA A 101 -8.56 0.84 10.42
N THR A 102 -9.45 -0.07 10.03
CA THR A 102 -10.33 -0.81 10.96
C THR A 102 -10.18 -2.33 10.78
N PRO A 103 -10.50 -3.14 11.80
CA PRO A 103 -10.43 -4.60 11.71
C PRO A 103 -11.59 -5.23 10.90
N VAL A 104 -12.45 -4.41 10.29
CA VAL A 104 -13.60 -4.90 9.51
C VAL A 104 -13.22 -4.98 8.04
N VAL A 105 -13.41 -6.15 7.44
CA VAL A 105 -13.21 -6.37 5.99
C VAL A 105 -14.27 -5.61 5.21
N ARG A 106 -13.87 -4.95 4.11
CA ARG A 106 -14.82 -4.27 3.20
C ARG A 106 -14.75 -4.89 1.83
N TYR A 107 -15.74 -5.71 1.50
CA TYR A 107 -15.85 -6.31 0.18
C TYR A 107 -16.44 -5.32 -0.81
N GLN A 108 -15.96 -5.37 -2.05
CA GLN A 108 -16.48 -4.56 -3.17
C GLN A 108 -16.51 -3.06 -2.83
N TYR A 109 -15.53 -2.57 -2.08
CA TYR A 109 -15.38 -1.16 -1.77
C TYR A 109 -14.97 -0.41 -3.04
N ARG A 110 -15.74 0.64 -3.38
CA ARG A 110 -15.58 1.33 -4.67
C ARG A 110 -14.62 2.51 -4.57
N ILE A 111 -13.64 2.54 -5.47
CA ILE A 111 -12.62 3.59 -5.55
C ILE A 111 -12.56 4.14 -6.97
N GLY A 112 -12.63 5.47 -7.13
CA GLY A 112 -12.46 6.13 -8.42
C GLY A 112 -11.01 6.08 -8.90
N VAL A 113 -10.78 5.81 -10.18
CA VAL A 113 -9.44 5.73 -10.78
C VAL A 113 -9.32 6.50 -12.10
N PRO A 114 -8.11 6.95 -12.53
CA PRO A 114 -7.96 7.92 -13.62
C PRO A 114 -8.07 7.33 -15.03
N GLY A 115 -8.33 6.04 -15.19
CA GLY A 115 -8.46 5.43 -16.50
C GLY A 115 -8.82 3.96 -16.45
N THR A 116 -9.23 3.44 -17.61
CA THR A 116 -9.52 2.03 -17.86
C THR A 116 -8.29 1.13 -17.72
N GLY A 117 -8.51 -0.18 -17.77
CA GLY A 117 -7.47 -1.20 -17.82
C GLY A 117 -7.35 -2.00 -16.52
N TYR A 118 -6.30 -2.84 -16.47
CA TYR A 118 -6.01 -3.69 -15.33
C TYR A 118 -5.10 -2.98 -14.33
N TYR A 119 -5.47 -3.07 -13.05
CA TYR A 119 -4.73 -2.55 -11.92
C TYR A 119 -4.20 -3.74 -11.10
N ARG A 120 -2.92 -4.04 -11.26
CA ARG A 120 -2.25 -5.15 -10.57
C ARG A 120 -2.07 -4.81 -9.09
N GLU A 121 -2.44 -5.72 -8.20
CA GLU A 121 -2.13 -5.62 -6.78
C GLU A 121 -0.64 -5.85 -6.56
N ILE A 122 0.10 -4.77 -6.28
CA ILE A 122 1.56 -4.82 -6.08
C ILE A 122 1.94 -4.96 -4.61
N ILE A 123 1.06 -4.58 -3.68
CA ILE A 123 1.19 -4.85 -2.26
C ILE A 123 -0.20 -5.03 -1.65
N ASN A 124 -0.30 -6.03 -0.79
CA ASN A 124 -1.41 -6.24 0.12
C ASN A 124 -0.81 -6.64 1.47
N THR A 125 -0.90 -5.76 2.47
CA THR A 125 -0.25 -6.02 3.76
C THR A 125 -0.94 -7.12 4.58
N ASP A 126 -2.13 -7.55 4.18
CA ASP A 126 -2.83 -8.69 4.78
C ASP A 126 -2.45 -10.04 4.13
N ALA A 127 -1.58 -10.05 3.13
CA ALA A 127 -1.16 -11.30 2.50
C ALA A 127 -0.56 -12.28 3.53
N GLU A 128 -0.85 -13.58 3.36
CA GLU A 128 -0.37 -14.64 4.26
C GLU A 128 1.16 -14.66 4.40
N THR A 129 1.88 -14.24 3.35
CA THR A 129 3.35 -14.16 3.36
C THR A 129 3.91 -13.15 4.38
N TYR A 130 3.08 -12.22 4.87
CA TYR A 130 3.43 -11.30 5.96
C TYR A 130 2.78 -11.67 7.30
N GLY A 131 2.03 -12.78 7.35
CA GLY A 131 1.28 -13.22 8.52
C GLY A 131 -0.13 -12.64 8.63
N GLY A 132 -0.68 -12.07 7.54
CA GLY A 132 -2.07 -11.59 7.50
C GLY A 132 -3.10 -12.67 7.16
N GLY A 133 -4.38 -12.26 7.10
CA GLY A 133 -5.54 -13.12 6.85
C GLY A 133 -5.78 -13.50 5.38
N ASN A 134 -4.98 -12.97 4.46
CA ASN A 134 -4.99 -13.25 3.03
C ASN A 134 -6.29 -12.85 2.30
N VAL A 135 -7.04 -11.89 2.85
CA VAL A 135 -8.11 -11.24 2.09
C VAL A 135 -7.45 -10.36 1.04
N GLY A 136 -7.96 -10.37 -0.20
CA GLY A 136 -7.34 -9.59 -1.27
C GLY A 136 -8.11 -9.65 -2.58
N ASN A 137 -7.41 -9.27 -3.66
CA ASN A 137 -8.00 -9.05 -4.96
C ASN A 137 -7.49 -10.04 -6.04
N LEU A 138 -6.97 -11.20 -5.60
CA LEU A 138 -6.53 -12.30 -6.48
C LEU A 138 -5.57 -11.86 -7.60
N GLY A 139 -4.67 -10.91 -7.27
CA GLY A 139 -3.64 -10.40 -8.16
C GLY A 139 -3.93 -9.02 -8.78
N GLY A 140 -5.19 -8.57 -8.81
CA GLY A 140 -5.55 -7.24 -9.34
C GLY A 140 -6.96 -7.16 -9.89
N ILE A 141 -7.34 -5.96 -10.35
CA ILE A 141 -8.73 -5.60 -10.67
C ILE A 141 -8.79 -4.85 -11.99
N THR A 142 -9.76 -5.15 -12.83
CA THR A 142 -10.05 -4.37 -14.05
C THR A 142 -11.00 -3.22 -13.71
N ALA A 143 -10.68 -2.01 -14.16
CA ALA A 143 -11.54 -0.84 -13.99
C ALA A 143 -12.85 -0.98 -14.78
N THR A 144 -13.94 -0.50 -14.19
CA THR A 144 -15.26 -0.41 -14.82
C THR A 144 -15.54 1.02 -15.30
N ASP A 145 -16.41 1.18 -16.29
CA ASP A 145 -16.88 2.47 -16.81
C ASP A 145 -18.04 3.04 -15.96
N GLU A 146 -17.86 2.99 -14.65
CA GLU A 146 -18.83 3.53 -13.71
C GLU A 146 -18.21 4.71 -12.95
N PRO A 147 -18.78 5.93 -13.08
CA PRO A 147 -18.23 7.11 -12.42
C PRO A 147 -18.31 7.07 -10.89
N TRP A 148 -17.22 7.43 -10.21
CA TRP A 148 -17.13 7.49 -8.74
C TRP A 148 -16.05 8.48 -8.30
N GLN A 149 -16.25 9.16 -7.15
CA GLN A 149 -15.27 10.09 -6.56
C GLN A 149 -14.72 11.13 -7.57
N GLY A 150 -15.61 11.66 -8.42
CA GLY A 150 -15.25 12.67 -9.43
C GLY A 150 -14.46 12.15 -10.63
N ARG A 151 -14.43 10.83 -10.87
CA ARG A 151 -13.74 10.18 -12.00
C ARG A 151 -14.70 9.33 -12.82
N GLU A 152 -14.36 9.11 -14.08
CA GLU A 152 -15.19 8.36 -15.03
C GLU A 152 -15.13 6.83 -14.83
N HIS A 153 -14.06 6.34 -14.22
CA HIS A 153 -13.85 4.90 -13.98
C HIS A 153 -13.68 4.58 -12.50
N SER A 154 -13.97 3.34 -12.12
CA SER A 154 -13.80 2.88 -10.74
C SER A 154 -13.34 1.42 -10.63
N LEU A 155 -12.88 1.05 -9.45
CA LEU A 155 -12.51 -0.31 -9.07
C LEU A 155 -13.40 -0.77 -7.92
N TYR A 156 -13.77 -2.05 -7.94
CA TYR A 156 -14.38 -2.74 -6.81
C TYR A 156 -13.32 -3.54 -6.07
N VAL A 157 -12.83 -2.99 -4.97
CA VAL A 157 -11.69 -3.51 -4.21
C VAL A 157 -12.18 -4.22 -2.95
N ASN A 158 -11.70 -5.43 -2.71
CA ASN A 158 -11.80 -6.06 -1.40
C ASN A 158 -10.70 -5.47 -0.51
N LEU A 159 -11.08 -4.69 0.49
CA LEU A 159 -10.17 -4.09 1.45
C LEU A 159 -10.02 -5.02 2.67
N PRO A 160 -8.81 -5.55 2.91
CA PRO A 160 -8.54 -6.39 4.07
C PRO A 160 -8.60 -5.58 5.37
N PRO A 161 -8.70 -6.23 6.53
CA PRO A 161 -8.77 -5.55 7.82
C PRO A 161 -7.40 -5.01 8.23
N LEU A 162 -7.34 -3.79 8.77
CA LEU A 162 -6.09 -3.14 9.23
C LEU A 162 -4.95 -3.18 8.19
N ALA A 163 -5.29 -2.98 6.91
CA ALA A 163 -4.37 -3.22 5.82
C ALA A 163 -4.24 -2.04 4.86
N THR A 164 -3.12 -2.03 4.14
CA THR A 164 -2.91 -1.20 2.96
C THR A 164 -2.87 -2.10 1.72
N VAL A 165 -3.66 -1.76 0.72
CA VAL A 165 -3.57 -2.30 -0.63
C VAL A 165 -2.98 -1.22 -1.54
N ALA A 166 -2.02 -1.57 -2.39
CA ALA A 166 -1.61 -0.70 -3.49
C ALA A 166 -1.72 -1.40 -4.83
N LEU A 167 -2.31 -0.69 -5.79
CA LEU A 167 -2.64 -1.17 -7.12
C LEU A 167 -1.90 -0.34 -8.17
N LYS A 168 -1.08 -0.97 -8.99
CA LYS A 168 -0.40 -0.31 -10.12
C LYS A 168 -1.23 -0.48 -11.39
N LYS A 169 -1.52 0.62 -12.08
CA LYS A 169 -2.12 0.55 -13.41
C LYS A 169 -1.11 -0.08 -14.38
N GLU A 170 -1.47 -1.19 -15.02
CA GLU A 170 -0.63 -1.80 -16.04
C GLU A 170 -0.56 -0.91 -17.29
N LYS A 171 0.62 -0.85 -17.90
CA LYS A 171 0.76 -0.21 -19.22
C LYS A 171 0.04 -1.10 -20.22
N LEU A 172 -0.74 -0.51 -21.13
CA LEU A 172 -1.27 -1.26 -22.27
C LEU A 172 -0.06 -1.82 -23.04
N ALA A 173 -0.05 -3.13 -23.29
CA ALA A 173 0.94 -3.71 -24.19
C ALA A 173 0.70 -3.10 -25.57
N ASN A 174 1.73 -2.41 -26.10
CA ASN A 174 1.74 -1.95 -27.48
C ASN A 174 1.83 -3.15 -28.44
#